data_AF-A0A954V626-F1
#
_entry.id   AF-A0A954V626-F1
#
_cell.length_a   1.000
_cell.length_b   1.000
_cell.length_c   1.000
_cell.angle_alpha   90.00
_cell.angle_beta   90.00
_cell.angle_gamma   90.00
#
_symmetry.space_group_name_H-M   'P 1'
#
loop_
_entity.id
_entity.type
_entity.pdbx_description
1 polymer ?
#
loop_
_entity_poly.entity_id
_entity_poly.type
_entity_poly.pdbx_seq_one_letter_code
_entity_poly.pdbx_strand_id
1 'polypeptide(L)'
;AAYYATTGFMLGIFGAAASLLFNVVGSAWVNQSPLKLIQIYLTFPLGEDALKAEMASGVALAVGCCLYLGTGMLLGVPVYLALTKLVGESADLTKRLVVATVLGIAIWLINFYGILSWLQPMLFGGNWIVQLVPWWVACVTHLVFTWTMAIVYPLGLYRHYESPQSASS
;
A
#
# COMPACT_ATOMS: atom_id res chain seq x y z
N ALA A 1 18.16 -7.61 9.17
CA ALA A 1 17.54 -7.39 7.84
C ALA A 1 16.29 -8.25 7.64
N ALA A 2 16.39 -9.58 7.70
CA ALA A 2 15.24 -10.47 7.49
C ALA A 2 14.05 -10.21 8.44
N TYR A 3 14.31 -10.01 9.73
CA TYR A 3 13.25 -9.65 10.71
C TYR A 3 12.44 -8.43 10.27
N TYR A 4 13.09 -7.29 10.03
CA TYR A 4 12.40 -6.06 9.60
C TYR A 4 11.71 -6.19 8.25
N ALA A 5 12.23 -7.03 7.34
CA ALA A 5 11.57 -7.30 6.08
C ALA A 5 10.27 -8.09 6.28
N THR A 6 10.31 -9.19 7.04
CA THR A 6 9.10 -9.97 7.36
C THR A 6 8.09 -9.16 8.15
N THR A 7 8.54 -8.36 9.12
CA THR A 7 7.68 -7.43 9.87
C THR A 7 7.04 -6.41 8.95
N GLY A 8 7.80 -5.77 8.05
CA GLY A 8 7.25 -4.85 7.06
C GLY A 8 6.25 -5.51 6.12
N PHE A 9 6.51 -6.76 5.71
CA PHE A 9 5.60 -7.54 4.87
C PHE A 9 4.28 -7.85 5.58
N MET A 10 4.34 -8.30 6.83
CA MET A 10 3.17 -8.57 7.66
C MET A 10 2.39 -7.29 7.98
N LEU A 11 3.07 -6.22 8.40
CA LEU A 11 2.42 -4.95 8.72
C LEU A 11 1.82 -4.27 7.47
N GLY A 12 2.40 -4.52 6.30
CA GLY A 12 1.89 -4.03 5.01
C GLY A 12 0.45 -4.44 4.73
N ILE A 13 -0.03 -5.57 5.28
CA ILE A 13 -1.43 -5.97 5.13
C ILE A 13 -2.39 -4.94 5.76
N PHE A 14 -2.03 -4.34 6.89
CA PHE A 14 -2.86 -3.33 7.56
C PHE A 14 -2.90 -2.04 6.76
N GLY A 15 -1.76 -1.60 6.22
CA GLY A 15 -1.70 -0.46 5.32
C GLY A 15 -2.56 -0.67 4.08
N ALA A 16 -2.48 -1.86 3.47
CA ALA A 16 -3.26 -2.22 2.29
C ALA A 16 -4.76 -2.27 2.61
N ALA A 17 -5.15 -2.93 3.70
CA ALA A 17 -6.54 -3.03 4.12
C ALA A 17 -7.14 -1.65 4.45
N ALA A 18 -6.41 -0.80 5.16
CA ALA A 18 -6.86 0.56 5.46
C ALA A 18 -7.05 1.40 4.18
N SER A 19 -6.14 1.27 3.22
CA SER A 19 -6.23 1.97 1.92
C SER A 19 -7.38 1.46 1.07
N LEU A 20 -7.63 0.15 1.09
CA LEU A 20 -8.77 -0.45 0.41
C LEU A 20 -10.09 0.01 1.04
N LEU A 21 -10.20 -0.02 2.37
CA LEU A 21 -11.38 0.47 3.09
C LEU A 21 -11.61 1.96 2.85
N PHE A 22 -10.55 2.77 2.85
CA PHE A 22 -10.63 4.18 2.50
C PHE A 22 -11.23 4.39 1.11
N ASN A 23 -10.79 3.61 0.12
CA ASN A 23 -11.33 3.70 -1.23
C ASN A 23 -12.79 3.23 -1.32
N VAL A 24 -13.16 2.16 -0.60
CA VAL A 24 -14.55 1.67 -0.53
C VAL A 24 -15.46 2.72 0.10
N VAL A 25 -15.07 3.31 1.23
CA VAL A 25 -15.87 4.36 1.90
C VAL A 25 -15.90 5.63 1.05
N GLY A 26 -14.76 6.04 0.49
CA GLY A 26 -14.65 7.22 -0.37
C GLY A 26 -15.53 7.12 -1.61
N SER A 27 -15.59 5.95 -2.25
CA SER A 27 -16.46 5.71 -3.41
C SER A 27 -17.94 5.89 -3.10
N ALA A 28 -18.39 5.50 -1.90
CA ALA A 28 -19.77 5.68 -1.46
C ALA A 28 -20.12 7.18 -1.34
N TRP A 29 -19.17 8.01 -0.89
CA TRP A 29 -19.35 9.45 -0.80
C TRP A 29 -19.40 10.15 -2.16
N VAL A 30 -18.68 9.64 -3.17
CA VAL A 30 -18.67 10.22 -4.52
C VAL A 30 -19.66 9.53 -5.48
N ASN A 31 -20.58 8.70 -4.96
CA ASN A 31 -21.55 7.91 -5.73
C ASN A 31 -20.94 7.07 -6.86
N GLN A 32 -19.73 6.54 -6.64
CA GLN A 32 -19.09 5.59 -7.56
C GLN A 32 -19.12 4.17 -7.00
N SER A 33 -19.07 3.18 -7.89
CA SER A 33 -18.95 1.78 -7.47
C SER A 33 -17.62 1.58 -6.71
N PRO A 34 -17.63 1.09 -5.46
CA PRO A 34 -16.42 0.76 -4.69
C PRO A 34 -15.46 -0.17 -5.42
N LEU A 35 -16.03 -1.00 -6.31
CA LEU A 35 -15.36 -2.05 -7.03
C LEU A 35 -14.66 -1.52 -8.29
N LYS A 36 -14.95 -0.29 -8.71
CA LYS A 36 -14.38 0.29 -9.93
C LYS A 36 -12.86 0.47 -9.83
N LEU A 37 -12.35 0.89 -8.67
CA LEU A 37 -10.91 1.03 -8.46
C LEU A 37 -10.20 -0.33 -8.50
N ILE A 38 -10.81 -1.38 -7.94
CA ILE A 38 -10.27 -2.75 -8.02
C ILE A 38 -10.31 -3.28 -9.46
N GLN A 39 -11.37 -3.02 -10.22
CA GLN A 39 -11.43 -3.36 -11.64
C GLN A 39 -10.34 -2.65 -12.45
N ILE A 40 -10.14 -1.35 -12.21
CA ILE A 40 -9.06 -0.61 -12.86
C ILE A 40 -7.70 -1.19 -12.47
N TYR A 41 -7.51 -1.56 -11.21
CA TYR A 41 -6.27 -2.22 -10.76
C TYR A 41 -6.06 -3.59 -11.43
N LEU A 42 -7.13 -4.37 -11.65
CA LEU A 42 -7.11 -5.65 -12.37
C LEU A 42 -6.76 -5.53 -13.86
N THR A 43 -6.80 -4.31 -14.44
CA THR A 43 -6.30 -4.11 -15.80
C THR A 43 -4.80 -4.36 -15.93
N PHE A 44 -4.05 -4.44 -14.83
CA PHE A 44 -2.66 -4.86 -14.87
C PHE A 44 -2.53 -6.34 -15.26
N PRO A 45 -3.07 -7.34 -14.54
CA PRO A 45 -2.96 -8.74 -14.97
C PRO A 45 -3.86 -9.12 -16.16
N LEU A 46 -4.98 -8.42 -16.38
CA LEU A 46 -6.04 -8.87 -17.31
C LEU A 46 -6.30 -7.89 -18.48
N GLY A 47 -5.60 -6.77 -18.55
CA GLY A 47 -5.82 -5.77 -19.60
C GLY A 47 -7.23 -5.16 -19.58
N GLU A 48 -7.75 -4.79 -20.75
CA GLU A 48 -9.07 -4.15 -20.89
C GLU A 48 -10.24 -5.05 -20.44
N ASP A 49 -10.06 -6.38 -20.50
CA ASP A 49 -11.11 -7.33 -20.13
C ASP A 49 -11.58 -7.16 -18.68
N ALA A 50 -10.72 -6.67 -17.79
CA ALA A 50 -11.08 -6.34 -16.40
C ALA A 50 -12.17 -5.28 -16.28
N LEU A 51 -12.40 -4.46 -17.31
CA LEU A 51 -13.40 -3.39 -17.32
C LEU A 51 -14.78 -3.87 -17.81
N LYS A 52 -14.88 -5.09 -18.33
CA LYS A 52 -16.14 -5.67 -18.81
C LYS A 52 -17.07 -5.99 -17.63
N ALA A 53 -18.38 -5.80 -17.82
CA ALA A 53 -19.39 -6.05 -16.79
C ALA A 53 -19.39 -7.51 -16.29
N GLU A 54 -19.03 -8.46 -17.15
CA GLU A 54 -18.89 -9.89 -16.83
C GLU A 54 -17.78 -10.16 -15.80
N MET A 55 -16.73 -9.32 -15.79
CA MET A 55 -15.64 -9.35 -14.82
C MET A 55 -15.96 -8.61 -13.52
N ALA A 56 -17.17 -8.04 -13.39
CA ALA A 56 -17.69 -7.56 -12.10
C ALA A 56 -18.18 -8.71 -11.19
N SER A 57 -17.90 -9.96 -11.53
CA SER A 57 -18.21 -11.11 -10.68
C SER A 57 -17.49 -11.02 -9.32
N GLY A 58 -18.11 -11.57 -8.27
CA GLY A 58 -17.52 -11.56 -6.92
C GLY A 58 -16.16 -12.26 -6.84
N VAL A 59 -15.89 -13.23 -7.72
CA VAL A 59 -14.61 -13.97 -7.76
C VAL A 59 -13.49 -13.10 -8.33
N ALA A 60 -13.71 -12.42 -9.46
CA ALA A 60 -12.72 -11.53 -10.05
C ALA A 60 -12.33 -10.41 -9.08
N LEU A 61 -13.32 -9.86 -8.37
CA LEU A 61 -13.11 -8.84 -7.35
C LEU A 61 -12.34 -9.37 -6.13
N ALA A 62 -12.64 -10.58 -5.67
CA ALA A 62 -11.87 -11.23 -4.61
C ALA A 62 -10.39 -11.38 -5.00
N VAL A 63 -10.11 -11.80 -6.24
CA VAL A 63 -8.74 -11.88 -6.78
C VAL A 63 -8.09 -10.49 -6.80
N GLY A 64 -8.81 -9.46 -7.25
CA GLY A 64 -8.32 -8.08 -7.24
C GLY A 64 -7.98 -7.57 -5.84
N CYS A 65 -8.83 -7.85 -4.85
CA CYS A 65 -8.57 -7.54 -3.45
C CYS A 65 -7.32 -8.29 -2.93
N CYS A 66 -7.18 -9.58 -3.22
CA CYS A 66 -6.00 -10.36 -2.83
C CYS A 66 -4.71 -9.80 -3.45
N LEU A 67 -4.73 -9.43 -4.73
CA LEU A 67 -3.58 -8.80 -5.40
C LEU A 67 -3.25 -7.43 -4.81
N TYR A 68 -4.28 -6.64 -4.46
CA TYR A 68 -4.12 -5.35 -3.81
C TYR A 68 -3.44 -5.51 -2.44
N LEU A 69 -3.94 -6.44 -1.61
CA LEU A 69 -3.36 -6.76 -0.32
C LEU A 69 -1.92 -7.27 -0.46
N GLY A 70 -1.68 -8.21 -1.37
CA GLY A 70 -0.35 -8.76 -1.63
C GLY A 70 0.65 -7.68 -2.06
N THR A 71 0.25 -6.76 -2.93
CA THR A 71 1.08 -5.61 -3.33
C THR A 71 1.39 -4.70 -2.14
N GLY A 72 0.41 -4.44 -1.28
CA GLY A 72 0.64 -3.67 -0.07
C GLY A 72 1.54 -4.37 0.94
N MET A 73 1.52 -5.70 1.04
CA MET A 73 2.49 -6.47 1.82
C MET A 73 3.91 -6.28 1.26
N LEU A 74 4.08 -6.40 -0.06
CA LEU A 74 5.38 -6.19 -0.71
C LEU A 74 5.91 -4.76 -0.54
N LEU A 75 5.06 -3.74 -0.71
CA LEU A 75 5.40 -2.34 -0.48
C LEU A 75 5.61 -2.02 1.01
N GLY A 76 5.03 -2.81 1.91
CA GLY A 76 5.22 -2.68 3.35
C GLY A 76 6.67 -2.89 3.76
N VAL A 77 7.40 -3.77 3.06
CA VAL A 77 8.82 -4.05 3.31
C VAL A 77 9.70 -2.79 3.21
N PRO A 78 9.81 -2.11 2.04
CA PRO A 78 10.65 -0.94 1.91
C PRO A 78 10.16 0.23 2.77
N VAL A 79 8.85 0.40 2.96
CA VAL A 79 8.30 1.45 3.83
C VAL A 79 8.72 1.23 5.27
N TYR A 80 8.58 0.01 5.78
CA TYR A 80 8.96 -0.31 7.15
C TYR A 80 10.47 -0.14 7.39
N LEU A 81 11.30 -0.59 6.44
CA LEU A 81 12.75 -0.39 6.49
C LEU A 81 13.15 1.09 6.43
N ALA A 82 12.45 1.90 5.63
CA ALA A 82 12.69 3.34 5.59
C ALA A 82 12.30 4.00 6.91
N LEU A 83 11.17 3.62 7.51
CA LEU A 83 10.74 4.13 8.80
C LEU A 83 11.73 3.75 9.92
N THR A 84 12.19 2.50 9.98
CA THR A 84 13.21 2.10 10.99
C THR A 84 14.49 2.90 10.84
N LYS A 85 14.95 3.13 9.60
CA LYS A 85 16.21 3.83 9.34
C LYS A 85 16.12 5.35 9.57
N LEU A 86 15.03 6.00 9.18
CA LEU A 86 14.90 7.46 9.17
C LEU A 86 14.31 8.02 10.47
N VAL A 87 13.42 7.27 11.11
CA VAL A 87 12.68 7.76 12.27
C VAL A 87 13.43 7.44 13.56
N GLY A 88 13.92 6.21 13.71
CA GLY A 88 14.53 5.70 14.93
C GLY A 88 13.50 5.26 15.98
N GLU A 89 13.92 4.49 16.99
CA GLU A 89 13.01 3.82 17.95
C GLU A 89 12.24 4.79 18.86
N SER A 90 12.85 5.93 19.21
CA SER A 90 12.32 6.88 20.20
C SER A 90 11.58 8.08 19.62
N ALA A 91 11.39 8.12 18.30
CA ALA A 91 10.82 9.30 17.66
C ALA A 91 9.31 9.43 17.87
N ASP A 92 8.84 10.68 17.97
CA ASP A 92 7.44 11.02 18.16
C ASP A 92 6.56 10.64 16.95
N LEU A 93 5.24 10.62 17.17
CA LEU A 93 4.28 10.30 16.11
C LEU A 93 4.37 11.29 14.95
N THR A 94 4.63 12.57 15.23
CA THR A 94 4.75 13.63 14.23
C THR A 94 5.84 13.32 13.22
N LYS A 95 7.06 13.01 13.68
CA LYS A 95 8.17 12.67 12.78
C LYS A 95 7.86 11.43 11.94
N ARG A 96 7.20 10.42 12.52
CA ARG A 96 6.76 9.22 11.78
C ARG A 96 5.79 9.58 10.65
N LEU A 97 4.79 10.41 10.93
CA LEU A 97 3.80 10.84 9.93
C LEU A 97 4.41 11.73 8.84
N VAL A 98 5.36 12.60 9.17
CA VAL A 98 6.10 13.40 8.17
C VAL A 98 6.88 12.48 7.23
N VAL A 99 7.67 11.55 7.78
CA VAL A 99 8.43 10.59 6.96
C VAL A 99 7.49 9.73 6.12
N ALA A 100 6.40 9.23 6.71
CA ALA A 100 5.40 8.46 5.98
C ALA A 100 4.77 9.24 4.83
N THR A 101 4.45 10.51 5.03
CA THR A 101 3.90 11.38 3.97
C THR A 101 4.86 11.48 2.78
N VAL A 102 6.14 11.73 3.06
CA VAL A 102 7.18 11.80 2.02
C VAL A 102 7.30 10.46 1.29
N LEU A 103 7.31 9.34 2.03
CA LEU A 103 7.36 8.01 1.43
C LEU A 103 6.11 7.70 0.59
N GLY A 104 4.92 8.08 1.06
CA GLY A 104 3.67 7.85 0.33
C GLY A 104 3.62 8.60 -0.99
N ILE A 105 4.03 9.87 -0.99
CA ILE A 105 4.15 10.68 -2.21
C ILE A 105 5.20 10.07 -3.16
N ALA A 106 6.36 9.67 -2.63
CA ALA A 106 7.42 9.06 -3.44
C ALA A 106 6.96 7.75 -4.09
N ILE A 107 6.32 6.85 -3.33
CA ILE A 107 5.80 5.59 -3.85
C ILE A 107 4.72 5.86 -4.89
N TRP A 108 3.80 6.79 -4.65
CA TRP A 108 2.79 7.17 -5.62
C TRP A 108 3.43 7.64 -6.94
N LEU A 109 4.38 8.58 -6.88
CA LEU A 109 5.05 9.11 -8.07
C LEU A 109 5.80 8.02 -8.84
N ILE A 110 6.57 7.19 -8.13
CA ILE A 110 7.34 6.10 -8.72
C ILE A 110 6.41 5.05 -9.35
N ASN A 111 5.37 4.61 -8.63
CA ASN A 111 4.45 3.60 -9.16
C ASN A 111 3.66 4.11 -10.35
N PHE A 112 3.03 5.27 -10.26
CA PHE A 112 2.16 5.77 -11.33
C PHE A 112 2.94 6.24 -12.55
N TYR A 113 3.93 7.11 -12.33
CA TYR A 113 4.62 7.79 -13.43
C TYR A 113 5.95 7.15 -13.78
N GLY A 114 6.61 6.49 -12.83
CA GLY A 114 7.89 5.81 -13.03
C GLY A 114 7.77 4.36 -13.50
N ILE A 115 6.66 3.66 -13.22
CA ILE A 115 6.47 2.25 -13.57
C ILE A 115 5.26 2.08 -14.48
N LEU A 116 4.05 2.37 -14.00
CA LEU A 116 2.82 2.01 -14.70
C LEU A 116 2.59 2.77 -16.01
N SER A 117 3.07 4.02 -16.09
CA SER A 117 2.91 4.89 -17.27
C SER A 117 3.44 4.31 -18.58
N TRP A 118 4.45 3.43 -18.53
CA TRP A 118 5.05 2.78 -19.69
C TRP A 118 4.99 1.25 -19.60
N LEU A 119 5.07 0.67 -18.40
CA LEU A 119 5.05 -0.79 -18.22
C LEU A 119 3.69 -1.39 -18.57
N GLN A 120 2.59 -0.76 -18.13
CA GLN A 120 1.25 -1.28 -18.43
C GLN A 120 0.96 -1.25 -19.94
N PRO A 121 1.24 -0.15 -20.67
CA PRO A 121 1.12 -0.15 -22.13
C PRO A 121 2.02 -1.15 -22.83
N MET A 122 3.26 -1.34 -22.36
CA MET A 122 4.20 -2.27 -22.96
C MET A 122 3.74 -3.72 -22.85
N LEU A 123 3.14 -4.09 -21.73
CA LEU A 123 2.71 -5.47 -21.47
C LEU A 123 1.30 -5.78 -22.00
N PHE A 124 0.39 -4.79 -21.97
CA PHE A 124 -1.05 -5.03 -22.20
C PHE A 124 -1.68 -4.08 -23.23
N GLY A 125 -0.92 -3.15 -23.80
CA GLY A 125 -1.37 -2.26 -24.88
C GLY A 125 -2.18 -1.03 -24.43
N GLY A 126 -2.50 -0.89 -23.15
CA GLY A 126 -3.27 0.26 -22.62
C GLY A 126 -2.68 0.88 -21.36
N ASN A 127 -3.12 2.10 -21.04
CA ASN A 127 -2.66 2.87 -19.89
C ASN A 127 -3.83 3.18 -18.92
N TRP A 128 -4.65 2.18 -18.65
CA TRP A 128 -5.93 2.38 -17.95
C TRP A 128 -5.76 2.86 -16.51
N ILE A 129 -4.74 2.41 -15.79
CA ILE A 129 -4.57 2.81 -14.38
C ILE A 129 -4.28 4.32 -14.28
N VAL A 130 -3.36 4.82 -15.09
CA VAL A 130 -2.99 6.25 -15.06
C VAL A 130 -4.10 7.13 -15.63
N GLN A 131 -4.87 6.64 -16.60
CA GLN A 131 -5.93 7.41 -17.24
C GLN A 131 -7.24 7.41 -16.45
N LEU A 132 -7.61 6.29 -15.82
CA LEU A 132 -8.92 6.13 -15.18
C LEU A 132 -8.90 6.42 -13.68
N VAL A 133 -7.77 6.25 -13.00
CA VAL A 133 -7.67 6.62 -11.58
C VAL A 133 -7.30 8.10 -11.48
N PRO A 134 -8.15 8.95 -10.87
CA PRO A 134 -7.77 10.34 -10.65
C PRO A 134 -6.48 10.41 -9.81
N TRP A 135 -5.54 11.23 -10.26
CA TRP A 135 -4.21 11.31 -9.65
C TRP A 135 -4.24 11.59 -8.14
N TRP A 136 -5.22 12.37 -7.68
CA TRP A 136 -5.39 12.70 -6.27
C TRP A 136 -5.92 11.51 -5.45
N VAL A 137 -6.80 10.68 -6.02
CA VAL A 137 -7.28 9.43 -5.38
C VAL A 137 -6.11 8.48 -5.19
N ALA A 138 -5.28 8.34 -6.24
CA ALA A 138 -4.06 7.55 -6.17
C ALA A 138 -3.11 8.08 -5.09
N CYS A 139 -2.84 9.39 -5.06
CA CYS A 139 -1.98 10.00 -4.05
C CYS A 139 -2.49 9.74 -2.62
N VAL A 140 -3.77 10.03 -2.34
CA VAL A 140 -4.36 9.84 -1.01
C VAL A 140 -4.36 8.36 -0.62
N THR A 141 -4.58 7.45 -1.56
CA THR A 141 -4.48 6.00 -1.30
C THR A 141 -3.09 5.61 -0.78
N HIS A 142 -2.02 6.13 -1.38
CA HIS A 142 -0.65 5.85 -0.93
C HIS A 142 -0.32 6.56 0.40
N LEU A 143 -0.91 7.73 0.65
CA LEU A 143 -0.78 8.41 1.94
C LEU A 143 -1.46 7.61 3.06
N VAL A 144 -2.69 7.15 2.86
CA VAL A 144 -3.39 6.29 3.83
C VAL A 144 -2.57 5.04 4.11
N PHE A 145 -2.04 4.38 3.07
CA PHE A 145 -1.16 3.22 3.22
C PHE A 145 0.02 3.50 4.14
N THR A 146 0.79 4.55 3.84
CA THR A 146 2.02 4.87 4.59
C THR A 146 1.75 5.44 5.97
N TRP A 147 0.66 6.18 6.17
CA TRP A 147 0.23 6.65 7.49
C TRP A 147 -0.20 5.50 8.38
N THR A 148 -0.96 4.54 7.85
CA THR A 148 -1.29 3.32 8.60
C THR A 148 -0.03 2.57 8.97
N MET A 149 0.94 2.42 8.05
CA MET A 149 2.25 1.84 8.35
C MET A 149 2.97 2.58 9.48
N ALA A 150 2.96 3.92 9.50
CA ALA A 150 3.55 4.71 10.58
C ALA A 150 2.84 4.54 11.93
N ILE A 151 1.53 4.32 11.93
CA ILE A 151 0.74 4.07 13.14
C ILE A 151 1.06 2.67 13.70
N VAL A 152 1.09 1.65 12.84
CA VAL A 152 1.34 0.25 13.27
C VAL A 152 2.82 -0.08 13.44
N TYR A 153 3.71 0.77 12.95
CA TYR A 153 5.18 0.63 13.02
C TYR A 153 5.71 0.17 14.40
N PRO A 154 5.24 0.71 15.55
CA PRO A 154 5.74 0.33 16.88
C PRO A 154 5.54 -1.14 17.22
N LEU A 155 4.52 -1.79 16.63
CA LEU A 155 4.25 -3.21 16.86
C LEU A 155 5.35 -4.12 16.30
N GLY A 156 6.17 -3.59 15.39
CA GLY A 156 7.26 -4.30 14.74
C GLY A 156 8.65 -4.04 15.35
N LEU A 157 8.76 -3.18 16.36
CA LEU A 157 10.06 -2.83 16.95
C LEU A 157 10.67 -4.05 17.64
N TYR A 158 11.90 -4.37 17.24
CA TYR A 158 12.66 -5.44 17.89
C TYR A 158 13.10 -4.96 19.28
N ARG A 159 12.71 -5.69 20.32
CA ARG A 159 13.27 -5.52 21.66
C ARG A 159 14.17 -6.70 21.95
N HIS A 160 15.43 -6.43 22.26
CA HIS A 160 16.35 -7.46 22.70
C HIS A 160 15.80 -8.12 23.97
N TYR A 161 15.85 -9.44 24.05
CA TYR A 161 15.50 -10.14 25.29
C TYR A 161 16.60 -9.90 26.31
N GLU A 162 16.31 -9.18 27.39
CA GLU A 162 17.23 -9.06 28.52
C GLU A 162 17.07 -10.29 29.42
N SER A 163 18.15 -11.04 29.59
CA SER A 163 18.14 -12.18 30.49
C SER A 163 18.06 -11.71 31.94
N PRO A 164 17.39 -12.45 32.85
CA PRO A 164 17.30 -12.06 34.26
C PRO A 164 18.66 -11.88 34.97
N GLN A 165 19.74 -12.47 34.43
CA GLN A 165 21.09 -12.38 34.99
C GLN A 165 21.82 -11.07 34.66
N SER A 166 21.42 -10.35 33.60
CA SER A 166 22.02 -9.07 33.21
C SER A 166 21.31 -7.84 33.81
N ALA A 167 20.17 -8.03 34.48
CA ALA A 167 19.40 -6.95 35.11
C ALA A 167 19.75 -6.71 36.58
N SER A 168 20.62 -7.55 37.16
CA SER A 168 21.01 -7.53 38.58
C SER A 168 22.48 -7.16 38.84
N SER A 169 23.20 -6.72 37.80
CA SER A 169 24.59 -6.25 37.83
C SER A 169 24.66 -4.78 37.42
#